data_AF-A0A536NJ16-F1
#
_entry.id   AF-A0A536NJ16-F1
#
_cell.length_a   1.000
_cell.length_b   1.000
_cell.length_c   1.000
_cell.angle_alpha   90.00
_cell.angle_beta   90.00
_cell.angle_gamma   90.00
#
_symmetry.space_group_name_H-M   'P 1'
#
loop_
_entity.id
_entity.type
_entity.pdbx_description
1 polymer ?
#
loop_
_entity_poly.entity_id
_entity_poly.type
_entity_poly.pdbx_seq_one_letter_code
_entity_poly.pdbx_strand_id
1 'polypeptide(L)'
;MEKTDRLLLVPAAFDWADIGNWAELGDHAHADARGNSVDGEAILIDTTNSLVFGDRRLVAAIGLQDMIIVDTEDALLVVPRSRAQDVRKVVETLKRARKTRYL
;
A
#
# COMPACT_ATOMS: atom_id res chain seq x y z
N MET A 1 5.99 24.85 10.90
CA MET A 1 7.04 24.49 11.87
C MET A 1 8.13 25.56 11.92
N GLU A 2 8.78 25.90 10.80
CA GLU A 2 10.03 26.68 10.80
C GLU A 2 9.96 28.20 11.06
N LYS A 3 8.77 28.84 11.05
CA LYS A 3 8.64 30.31 11.20
C LYS A 3 7.54 30.72 12.18
N THR A 4 7.52 30.14 13.37
CA THR A 4 6.58 30.54 14.43
C THR A 4 7.23 30.45 15.80
N ASP A 5 7.04 31.49 16.61
CA ASP A 5 7.54 31.55 17.99
C ASP A 5 6.55 30.94 19.00
N ARG A 6 5.43 30.40 18.51
CA ARG A 6 4.37 29.78 19.32
C ARG A 6 4.11 28.37 18.83
N LEU A 7 4.76 27.41 19.47
CA LEU A 7 4.61 25.97 19.20
C LEU A 7 4.44 25.23 20.54
N LEU A 8 3.49 24.29 20.58
CA LEU A 8 3.29 23.35 21.68
C LEU A 8 3.28 21.94 21.08
N LEU A 9 4.01 21.01 21.70
CA LEU A 9 4.01 19.60 21.33
C LEU A 9 3.39 18.76 22.45
N VAL A 10 2.60 17.76 22.08
CA VAL A 10 2.05 16.77 23.01
C VAL A 10 2.68 15.42 22.67
N PRO A 11 3.35 14.75 23.62
CA PRO A 11 3.89 13.41 23.41
C PRO A 11 2.77 12.41 23.14
N ALA A 12 2.92 11.63 22.06
CA ALA A 12 2.06 10.49 21.79
C ALA A 12 2.60 9.25 22.54
N ALA A 13 1.71 8.49 23.18
CA ALA A 13 2.02 7.20 23.82
C ALA A 13 1.59 6.02 22.94
N PHE A 14 1.58 6.21 21.62
CA PHE A 14 1.23 5.22 20.62
C PHE A 14 2.27 5.23 19.51
N ASP A 15 2.43 4.08 18.86
CA ASP A 15 3.28 3.97 17.69
C ASP A 15 2.64 4.71 16.52
N TRP A 16 3.42 5.58 15.87
CA TRP A 16 3.00 6.30 14.69
C TRP A 16 4.06 6.11 13.61
N ALA A 17 3.65 5.54 12.49
CA ALA A 17 4.44 5.48 11.26
C ALA A 17 3.80 6.44 10.25
N ASP A 18 4.61 7.30 9.63
CA ASP A 18 4.20 8.07 8.46
C ASP A 18 4.10 7.07 7.30
N ILE A 19 2.90 6.53 7.05
CA ILE A 19 2.66 5.61 5.93
C ILE A 19 2.64 6.45 4.65
N GLY A 20 3.81 6.90 4.23
CA GLY A 20 4.03 7.66 3.00
C GLY A 20 4.23 6.77 1.78
N ASN A 21 4.34 5.46 2.00
CA ASN A 21 4.60 4.46 0.98
C ASN A 21 3.86 3.14 1.28
N TRP A 22 3.15 2.59 0.29
CA TRP A 22 2.54 1.27 0.41
C TRP A 22 3.54 0.16 0.74
N ALA A 23 4.83 0.35 0.44
CA ALA A 23 5.86 -0.59 0.84
C ALA A 23 5.99 -0.73 2.37
N GLU A 24 5.78 0.35 3.15
CA GLU A 24 5.93 0.38 4.61
C GLU A 24 4.75 -0.28 5.33
N LEU A 25 3.59 -0.39 4.65
CA LEU A 25 2.42 -1.10 5.17
C LEU A 25 2.69 -2.61 5.31
N GLY A 26 3.48 -3.18 4.39
CA GLY A 26 3.87 -4.59 4.44
C GLY A 26 4.76 -4.94 5.62
N ASP A 27 5.50 -3.96 6.15
CA ASP A 27 6.39 -4.14 7.31
C ASP A 27 5.60 -4.19 8.64
N HIS A 28 4.31 -3.79 8.63
CA HIS A 28 3.43 -3.81 9.80
C HIS A 28 2.45 -5.00 9.79
N ALA A 29 2.25 -5.64 8.63
CA ALA A 29 1.54 -6.89 8.51
C ALA A 29 2.48 -8.07 8.77
N HIS A 30 2.02 -9.08 9.51
CA HIS A 30 2.83 -10.25 9.85
C HIS A 30 3.17 -11.04 8.57
N ALA A 31 4.40 -10.91 8.10
CA ALA A 31 4.86 -11.62 6.91
C ALA A 31 4.93 -13.14 7.14
N ASP A 32 4.60 -13.92 6.12
CA ASP A 32 4.76 -15.38 6.10
C ASP A 32 6.24 -15.79 5.94
N ALA A 33 6.51 -17.10 5.93
CA ALA A 33 7.87 -17.64 5.77
C ALA A 33 8.54 -17.29 4.42
N ARG A 34 7.78 -16.77 3.44
CA ARG A 34 8.23 -16.35 2.12
C ARG A 34 8.31 -14.82 1.99
N GLY A 35 8.07 -14.09 3.08
CA GLY A 35 8.05 -12.63 3.13
C GLY A 35 6.78 -12.01 2.57
N ASN A 36 5.71 -12.78 2.32
CA ASN A 36 4.45 -12.20 1.87
C ASN A 36 3.65 -11.70 3.05
N SER A 37 3.09 -10.50 2.92
CA SER A 37 2.17 -9.93 3.89
C SER A 37 0.78 -9.89 3.28
N VAL A 38 -0.21 -10.45 3.95
CA VAL A 38 -1.60 -10.50 3.46
C VAL A 38 -2.51 -9.91 4.52
N ASP A 39 -3.28 -8.89 4.12
CA ASP A 39 -4.42 -8.37 4.85
C ASP A 39 -5.66 -8.53 3.96
N GLY A 40 -6.45 -9.57 4.21
CA GLY A 40 -7.53 -10.00 3.33
C GLY A 40 -7.55 -11.49 3.01
N GLU A 41 -8.28 -11.86 1.97
CA GLU A 41 -8.35 -13.25 1.46
C GLU A 41 -7.44 -13.40 0.23
N ALA A 42 -6.43 -14.29 0.30
CA ALA A 42 -5.51 -14.52 -0.81
C ALA A 42 -5.07 -15.99 -0.96
N ILE A 43 -4.82 -16.40 -2.20
CA ILE A 43 -4.14 -17.65 -2.56
C ILE A 43 -2.81 -17.29 -3.23
N LEU A 44 -1.70 -17.65 -2.60
CA LEU A 44 -0.35 -17.36 -3.08
C LEU A 44 0.37 -18.66 -3.43
N ILE A 45 0.66 -18.86 -4.72
CA ILE A 45 1.45 -19.98 -5.23
C ILE A 45 2.75 -19.41 -5.77
N ASP A 46 3.88 -20.00 -5.42
CA ASP A 46 5.20 -19.55 -5.90
C ASP A 46 5.47 -18.03 -5.81
N THR A 47 4.85 -17.36 -4.82
CA THR A 47 4.91 -15.91 -4.65
C THR A 47 5.77 -15.54 -3.43
N THR A 48 6.61 -14.52 -3.54
CA THR A 48 7.56 -14.10 -2.48
C THR A 48 7.63 -12.59 -2.32
N ASN A 49 7.94 -12.14 -1.09
CA ASN A 49 8.16 -10.74 -0.73
C ASN A 49 7.07 -9.77 -1.24
N SER A 50 5.81 -10.23 -1.28
CA SER A 50 4.70 -9.49 -1.87
C SER A 50 3.66 -9.08 -0.82
N LEU A 51 3.12 -7.87 -0.95
CA LEU A 51 2.04 -7.36 -0.13
C LEU A 51 0.72 -7.53 -0.88
N VAL A 52 -0.26 -8.15 -0.24
CA VAL A 52 -1.65 -8.18 -0.68
C VAL A 52 -2.51 -7.51 0.38
N PHE A 53 -3.25 -6.49 -0.02
CA PHE A 53 -4.20 -5.77 0.83
C PHE A 53 -5.56 -5.72 0.13
N GLY A 54 -6.62 -6.15 0.80
CA GLY A 54 -7.98 -5.99 0.32
C GLY A 54 -8.98 -6.93 0.99
N ASP A 55 -10.16 -6.42 1.33
CA ASP A 55 -11.18 -7.13 2.11
C ASP A 55 -12.42 -7.53 1.27
N ARG A 56 -12.39 -7.33 -0.05
CA ARG A 56 -13.58 -7.44 -0.92
C ARG A 56 -13.65 -8.73 -1.70
N ARG A 57 -12.53 -9.21 -2.23
CA ARG A 57 -12.47 -10.40 -3.07
C ARG A 57 -11.20 -11.20 -2.83
N LEU A 58 -11.25 -12.49 -3.17
CA LEU A 58 -10.08 -13.35 -3.20
C LEU A 58 -9.04 -12.85 -4.20
N VAL A 59 -7.81 -12.63 -3.75
CA VAL A 59 -6.66 -12.33 -4.61
C VAL A 59 -5.84 -13.60 -4.83
N ALA A 60 -5.78 -14.11 -6.06
CA ALA A 60 -4.93 -15.23 -6.42
C ALA A 60 -3.69 -14.78 -7.19
N ALA A 61 -2.51 -15.12 -6.70
CA ALA A 61 -1.22 -14.77 -7.31
C ALA A 61 -0.33 -16.01 -7.48
N ILE A 62 0.28 -16.13 -8.66
CA ILE A 62 1.18 -17.25 -9.01
C ILE A 62 2.48 -16.70 -9.56
N GLY A 63 3.62 -17.09 -8.97
CA GLY A 63 4.95 -16.76 -9.50
C GLY A 63 5.35 -15.29 -9.36
N LEU A 64 4.70 -14.52 -8.48
CA LEU A 64 5.01 -13.10 -8.30
C LEU A 64 6.13 -12.87 -7.29
N GLN A 65 6.94 -11.85 -7.53
CA GLN A 65 8.04 -11.47 -6.63
C GLN A 65 8.04 -9.97 -6.44
N ASP A 66 8.20 -9.50 -5.21
CA ASP A 66 8.31 -8.07 -4.88
C ASP A 66 7.13 -7.24 -5.41
N MET A 67 5.90 -7.73 -5.28
CA MET A 67 4.70 -7.06 -5.76
C MET A 67 3.87 -6.47 -4.63
N ILE A 68 3.17 -5.38 -4.91
CA ILE A 68 2.12 -4.81 -4.08
C ILE A 68 0.81 -4.93 -4.86
N ILE A 69 -0.19 -5.56 -4.25
CA ILE A 69 -1.55 -5.69 -4.75
C ILE A 69 -2.49 -5.07 -3.72
N VAL A 70 -3.26 -4.06 -4.13
CA VAL A 70 -4.24 -3.38 -3.28
C VAL A 70 -5.60 -3.42 -3.98
N ASP A 71 -6.57 -4.11 -3.39
CA ASP A 71 -7.96 -4.16 -3.85
C ASP A 71 -8.85 -3.33 -2.92
N THR A 72 -9.38 -2.22 -3.43
CA THR A 72 -10.38 -1.38 -2.76
C THR A 72 -11.75 -1.55 -3.41
N GLU A 73 -12.76 -0.87 -2.87
CA GLU A 73 -14.12 -0.91 -3.41
C GLU A 73 -14.20 -0.44 -4.88
N ASP A 74 -13.39 0.54 -5.24
CA ASP A 74 -13.48 1.27 -6.50
C ASP A 74 -12.34 0.99 -7.47
N ALA A 75 -11.19 0.49 -7.00
CA ALA A 75 -10.01 0.27 -7.81
C ALA A 75 -9.14 -0.91 -7.36
N LEU A 76 -8.36 -1.44 -8.31
CA LEU A 76 -7.30 -2.42 -8.07
C LEU A 76 -5.97 -1.79 -8.49
N LEU A 77 -5.00 -1.80 -7.59
CA LEU A 77 -3.62 -1.42 -7.86
C LEU A 77 -2.74 -2.67 -7.85
N VAL A 78 -1.93 -2.83 -8.89
CA VAL A 78 -0.87 -3.84 -8.95
C VAL A 78 0.41 -3.14 -9.38
N VAL A 79 1.44 -3.19 -8.54
CA VAL A 79 2.69 -2.46 -8.78
C VAL A 79 3.88 -3.20 -8.18
N PRO A 80 5.05 -3.19 -8.84
CA PRO A 80 6.28 -3.64 -8.19
C PRO A 80 6.56 -2.80 -6.94
N ARG A 81 7.02 -3.43 -5.85
CA ARG A 81 7.35 -2.76 -4.59
C ARG A 81 8.36 -1.63 -4.79
N SER A 82 9.33 -1.83 -5.69
CA SER A 82 10.34 -0.83 -6.08
C SER A 82 9.76 0.42 -6.76
N ARG A 83 8.51 0.37 -7.24
CA ARG A 83 7.82 1.45 -7.93
C ARG A 83 6.57 1.93 -7.20
N ALA A 84 6.39 1.59 -5.92
CA ALA A 84 5.22 2.00 -5.15
C ALA A 84 4.98 3.54 -5.16
N GLN A 85 6.05 4.33 -5.17
CA GLN A 85 5.99 5.80 -5.26
C GLN A 85 5.42 6.32 -6.59
N ASP A 86 5.44 5.51 -7.65
CA ASP A 86 4.89 5.88 -8.96
C ASP A 86 3.35 5.91 -9.00
N VAL A 87 2.66 5.54 -7.92
CA VAL A 87 1.19 5.69 -7.78
C VAL A 87 0.72 7.11 -8.12
N ARG A 88 1.54 8.13 -7.85
CA ARG A 88 1.25 9.53 -8.24
C ARG A 88 1.00 9.69 -9.74
N LYS A 89 1.69 8.92 -10.59
CA LYS A 89 1.49 8.93 -12.05
C LYS A 89 0.09 8.42 -12.42
N VAL A 90 -0.44 7.44 -11.69
CA VAL A 90 -1.81 6.94 -11.87
C VAL A 90 -2.82 8.02 -11.51
N VAL A 91 -2.63 8.68 -10.36
CA VAL A 91 -3.48 9.80 -9.92
C VAL A 91 -3.51 10.93 -10.96
N GLU A 92 -2.35 11.33 -11.50
CA GLU A 92 -2.28 12.34 -12.56
C GLU A 92 -3.00 11.90 -13.84
N THR A 93 -2.88 10.63 -14.21
CA THR A 93 -3.53 10.07 -15.39
C THR A 93 -5.06 10.05 -15.23
N LEU A 94 -5.55 9.66 -14.06
CA LEU A 94 -6.98 9.69 -13.72
C LEU A 94 -7.55 11.11 -13.79
N LYS A 95 -6.82 12.11 -13.29
CA LYS A 95 -7.18 13.54 -13.42
C LYS A 95 -7.31 13.97 -14.88
N ARG A 96 -6.32 13.65 -15.72
CA ARG A 96 -6.34 13.99 -17.16
C ARG A 96 -7.49 13.29 -17.88
N ALA A 97 -7.79 12.05 -17.52
CA ALA A 97 -8.89 11.27 -18.07
C ALA A 97 -10.26 11.66 -17.51
N ARG A 98 -10.35 12.65 -16.62
CA ARG A 98 -11.56 13.07 -15.91
C ARG A 98 -12.29 11.93 -15.19
N LYS A 99 -11.53 10.93 -14.73
CA LYS A 99 -12.05 9.80 -13.95
C LYS A 99 -12.08 10.14 -12.46
N THR A 100 -12.82 11.20 -12.12
CA THR A 100 -12.86 11.78 -10.76
C THR A 100 -13.43 10.86 -9.70
N ARG A 101 -14.15 9.80 -10.09
CA ARG A 101 -14.65 8.77 -9.18
C ARG A 101 -13.53 8.01 -8.44
N TYR A 102 -12.32 7.94 -9.01
CA TYR A 102 -11.18 7.16 -8.49
C TYR A 102 -10.06 8.06 -7.94
N LEU A 103 -10.38 9.32 -7.58
CA LEU A 103 -9.43 10.33 -7.11
C LEU A 103 -9.67 10.71 -5.65
#